data_AF-A0A5C7T010-F1
#
_entry.id   AF-A0A5C7T010-F1
#
_cell.length_a   1.000
_cell.length_b   1.000
_cell.length_c   1.000
_cell.angle_alpha   90.00
_cell.angle_beta   90.00
_cell.angle_gamma   90.00
#
_symmetry.space_group_name_H-M   'P 1'
#
loop_
_entity.id
_entity.type
_entity.pdbx_description
1 polymer ?
#
loop_
_entity_poly.entity_id
_entity_poly.type
_entity_poly.pdbx_seq_one_letter_code
_entity_poly.pdbx_strand_id
1 'polypeptide(L)' 'AVLPTLPGRIVLVANEVGLGLVPETPLGRLFRDEAGRLNQMVASACRRVVFVAAGLPLVLKEG' A
#
# COMPACT_ATOMS: atom_id res chain seq x y z
N ALA A 1 9.24 14.16 -9.19
CA ALA A 1 8.88 12.76 -8.89
C ALA A 1 9.00 11.93 -10.17
N VAL A 2 9.56 10.71 -10.11
CA VAL A 2 9.87 9.90 -11.31
C VAL A 2 8.69 9.08 -11.83
N LEU A 3 7.74 8.68 -10.96
CA LEU A 3 6.63 7.80 -11.34
C LEU A 3 5.79 8.32 -12.52
N PRO A 4 5.44 9.62 -12.61
CA PRO A 4 4.68 10.15 -13.76
C PRO A 4 5.46 10.15 -15.08
N THR A 5 6.79 10.04 -15.03
CA THR A 5 7.66 10.10 -16.22
C THR A 5 8.11 8.72 -16.69
N LEU A 6 7.79 7.65 -15.97
CA LEU A 6 8.15 6.30 -16.38
C LEU A 6 7.26 5.83 -17.54
N PRO A 7 7.82 5.22 -18.58
CA PRO A 7 7.04 4.68 -19.69
C PRO A 7 6.25 3.44 -19.26
N GLY A 8 5.08 3.23 -19.88
CA GLY A 8 4.28 2.03 -19.71
C GLY A 8 3.32 2.03 -18.51
N ARG A 9 2.72 0.87 -18.23
CA ARG A 9 1.81 0.68 -17.10
C ARG A 9 2.61 0.33 -15.85
N ILE A 10 2.61 1.23 -14.87
CA ILE A 10 3.27 0.99 -13.59
C ILE A 10 2.30 0.31 -12.63
N VAL A 11 2.72 -0.83 -12.10
CA VAL A 11 2.00 -1.57 -11.05
C VAL A 11 2.90 -1.64 -9.83
N LEU A 12 2.41 -1.13 -8.70
CA LEU A 12 3.10 -1.17 -7.42
C LEU A 12 2.37 -2.17 -6.53
N VAL A 13 3.10 -3.09 -5.92
CA VAL A 13 2.55 -4.10 -5.01
C VAL A 13 3.17 -3.88 -3.63
N ALA A 14 2.31 -3.75 -2.63
CA ALA A 14 2.70 -3.62 -1.24
C ALA A 14 1.79 -4.49 -0.38
N ASN A 15 2.26 -4.82 0.82
CA ASN A 15 1.50 -5.61 1.78
C ASN A 15 0.73 -4.69 2.73
N GLU A 16 -0.47 -5.12 3.10
CA GLU A 16 -1.19 -4.55 4.23
C GLU A 16 -0.80 -5.32 5.50
N VAL A 17 -0.24 -4.62 6.47
CA VAL A 17 0.29 -5.20 7.72
C VAL A 17 -0.42 -4.68 8.97
N GLY A 18 -1.38 -3.77 8.79
CA GLY A 18 -2.10 -3.08 9.87
C GLY A 18 -3.40 -3.76 10.33
N LEU A 19 -3.80 -4.87 9.72
CA LEU A 19 -5.04 -5.59 10.03
C LEU A 19 -4.90 -6.67 11.13
N GLY A 20 -3.73 -6.72 11.79
CA GLY A 20 -3.44 -7.66 12.86
C GLY A 20 -3.21 -6.99 14.23
N LEU A 21 -2.78 -7.81 15.19
CA LEU A 21 -2.39 -7.37 16.52
C LEU A 21 -1.22 -6.37 16.45
N VAL A 22 -1.08 -5.55 17.50
CA VAL A 22 0.06 -4.65 17.64
C VAL A 22 1.31 -5.49 17.96
N PRO A 23 2.42 -5.31 17.24
CA PRO A 23 3.66 -6.00 17.56
C PRO A 23 4.17 -5.65 18.96
N GLU A 24 4.67 -6.64 19.70
CA GLU A 24 5.26 -6.46 21.03
C GLU A 24 6.58 -5.66 20.97
N THR A 25 7.32 -5.80 19.88
CA THR A 25 8.61 -5.15 19.70
C THR A 25 8.46 -3.70 19.20
N PRO A 26 9.29 -2.75 19.69
CA PRO A 26 9.31 -1.38 19.17
C PRO A 26 9.56 -1.32 17.66
N LEU A 27 10.48 -2.16 17.16
CA LEU A 27 10.79 -2.24 15.74
C LEU A 27 9.59 -2.71 14.91
N GLY A 28 8.83 -3.69 15.40
CA GLY A 28 7.63 -4.18 14.72
C GLY A 28 6.55 -3.10 14.62
N ARG A 29 6.35 -2.32 15.68
CA ARG A 29 5.41 -1.18 15.66
C ARG A 29 5.85 -0.12 14.66
N LEU A 30 7.13 0.27 14.69
CA LEU A 30 7.68 1.25 13.76
C LEU A 30 7.52 0.78 12.31
N PHE A 31 7.84 -0.49 12.02
CA PHE A 31 7.67 -1.06 10.69
C PHE A 31 6.20 -1.02 10.23
N ARG A 32 5.26 -1.45 11.09
CA ARG A 32 3.83 -1.41 10.79
C ARG A 32 3.37 0.02 10.45
N ASP A 33 3.78 0.99 11.25
CA ASP A 33 3.36 2.38 11.08
C ASP A 33 3.95 3.00 9.81
N GLU A 34 5.24 2.82 9.57
CA GLU A 34 5.92 3.35 8.37
C GLU A 34 5.43 2.66 7.08
N ALA A 35 5.17 1.35 7.10
CA ALA A 35 4.57 0.65 5.97
C ALA A 35 3.17 1.22 5.64
N GLY A 36 2.35 1.50 6.66
CA GLY A 36 1.05 2.13 6.50
C GLY A 36 1.14 3.55 5.91
N ARG A 37 2.08 4.37 6.39
CA ARG A 37 2.32 5.72 5.86
C ARG A 37 2.78 5.68 4.40
N LEU A 38 3.70 4.78 4.07
CA LEU A 38 4.17 4.60 2.69
C LEU A 38 3.03 4.13 1.77
N ASN A 39 2.22 3.18 2.21
CA ASN A 39 1.05 2.71 1.44
C ASN A 39 0.08 3.86 1.15
N GLN A 40 -0.19 4.73 2.13
CA GLN A 40 -1.03 5.92 1.93
C GLN A 40 -0.43 6.91 0.92
N MET A 41 0.89 7.19 1.03
CA MET A 41 1.59 8.06 0.09
C MET A 41 1.54 7.51 -1.34
N VAL A 42 1.80 6.22 -1.53
CA VAL A 42 1.71 5.56 -2.84
C VAL A 42 0.27 5.58 -3.36
N ALA A 43 -0.71 5.22 -2.54
CA ALA A 43 -2.13 5.22 -2.92
C ALA A 43 -2.63 6.61 -3.37
N SER A 44 -2.09 7.68 -2.76
CA SER A 44 -2.41 9.06 -3.15
C SER A 44 -1.95 9.37 -4.59
N ALA A 45 -0.79 8.84 -5.00
CA ALA A 45 -0.22 9.04 -6.34
C ALA A 45 -0.81 8.11 -7.41
N CYS A 46 -1.43 6.99 -7.02
CA CYS A 46 -2.04 6.03 -7.95
C CYS A 46 -3.42 6.50 -8.43
N ARG A 47 -3.80 6.21 -9.68
CA ARG A 47 -5.19 6.41 -10.17
C ARG A 47 -6.15 5.33 -9.64
N ARG A 48 -5.65 4.10 -9.49
CA ARG A 48 -6.40 2.93 -9.05
C ARG A 48 -5.70 2.26 -7.87
N VAL A 49 -6.46 1.86 -6.86
CA VAL A 49 -5.95 1.11 -5.70
C VAL A 49 -6.86 -0.09 -5.44
N VAL A 50 -6.26 -1.27 -5.35
CA VAL A 50 -6.96 -2.54 -5.14
C VAL A 50 -6.37 -3.22 -3.92
N PHE A 51 -7.23 -3.61 -2.98
CA PHE A 51 -6.90 -4.54 -1.92
C PHE A 51 -7.27 -5.94 -2.37
N VAL A 52 -6.39 -6.93 -2.19
CA VAL A 52 -6.64 -8.31 -2.61
C VAL A 52 -6.70 -9.21 -1.39
N ALA A 53 -7.82 -9.92 -1.21
CA ALA A 53 -8.02 -10.88 -0.13
C ALA A 53 -8.53 -12.21 -0.71
N ALA A 54 -7.87 -13.32 -0.36
CA ALA A 54 -8.19 -14.65 -0.90
C ALA A 54 -8.24 -14.69 -2.44
N GLY A 55 -7.39 -13.91 -3.11
CA GLY A 55 -7.37 -13.78 -4.58
C GLY A 55 -8.49 -12.91 -5.17
N LEU A 56 -9.38 -12.37 -4.33
CA LEU A 56 -10.51 -11.54 -4.76
C LEU A 56 -10.15 -10.05 -4.64
N PRO A 57 -10.41 -9.23 -5.67
CA PRO A 57 -10.12 -7.81 -5.63
C PRO A 57 -11.25 -7.03 -4.95
N LEU A 58 -10.87 -6.13 -4.05
CA LEU A 58 -11.69 -5.04 -3.54
C LEU A 58 -11.09 -3.72 -4.03
N VAL A 59 -11.83 -3.01 -4.88
CA VAL A 59 -11.40 -1.70 -5.38
C VAL A 59 -11.62 -0.66 -4.28
N LEU A 60 -10.53 -0.05 -3.80
CA LEU A 60 -10.57 1.00 -2.77
C LEU A 60 -10.64 2.40 -3.38
N LYS A 61 -10.04 2.57 -4.55
CA LYS A 61 -10.02 3.83 -5.30
C LYS A 61 -10.06 3.52 -6.79
N GLU A 62 -11.00 4.16 -7.45
CA GLU A 62 -11.08 4.26 -8.90
C GLU A 62 -11.28 5.75 -9.25
N GLY A 63 -10.84 6.10 -10.45
CA GLY A 63 -11.05 7.41 -11.04
C GLY A 63 -11.30 7.28 -12.52
#